data_AF-A0A0F8AYY2-F1
#
_entry.id   AF-A0A0F8AYY2-F1
#
_cell.length_a   1.000
_cell.length_b   1.000
_cell.length_c   1.000
_cell.angle_alpha   90.00
_cell.angle_beta   90.00
_cell.angle_gamma   90.00
#
_symmetry.space_group_name_H-M   'P 1'
#
loop_
_entity.id
_entity.type
_entity.pdbx_description
1 polymer ?
#
loop_
_entity_poly.entity_id
_entity_poly.type
_entity_poly.pdbx_seq_one_letter_code
_entity_poly.pdbx_strand_id
1 'polypeptide(L)'
;MISLMVVVLLLEVVVHLINAIGTTTINNLLWRILILLPIGPAQMAAEKRKLQTEYLAVRKEMLATSSQDEFAKWARLRRKHDKLYEGLEKKKQSFDAVQAQYNTIINAVRLLITRAPQYIIPFWFSREPMFWLPKNLFPYYAEWFLSLPKAPLGSVSIGTWQVSCALAIKLVSDILVAIATFVATSVASKKKVPALATHIIATMSLWVTFKSLAIFFGPLVIPRAYAYYQSQRTAATRHGLTPRPLPIRAYYGLVFLGAVSVFFALQALLRVPENVFTQTNSRLQIPADVLFNRLATIHPLSPADEALRARFVNLESRLLYLKYGPSVMADCVFCTSERSDMFFVYALPALVAPHLVNILAIAMATSPLLAGPWTLRWRNPTVLASILIAMVDLYNVQAYNHKANARALRLGDLDMFHWRANTLRLLGLVLVNTVLGTLMYLTATNRAFVEAPPAAVRVEAVNKSLATVIAKVNAVGILKNTVSRNSQLRDHANTYWTSEARVTQQLMEEREVVDSVNDALENNRIDVSAVTRSAHQYATNILNPWLAEAEQKAKGRKVEKSAA
;
A
#
# COMPACT_ATOMS: atom_id res chain seq x y z
N MET A 1 5.93 -32.55 30.95
CA MET A 1 5.14 -31.30 30.83
C MET A 1 5.00 -31.00 29.34
N ILE A 2 3.80 -30.67 28.84
CA ILE A 2 3.60 -30.39 27.41
C ILE A 2 4.37 -29.12 27.04
N SER A 3 5.16 -29.18 25.95
CA SER A 3 5.91 -28.01 25.47
C SER A 3 4.95 -26.90 25.05
N LEU A 4 5.26 -25.66 25.44
CA LEU A 4 4.48 -24.46 25.12
C LEU A 4 4.23 -24.31 23.60
N MET A 5 5.19 -24.74 22.76
CA MET A 5 5.04 -24.75 21.31
C MET A 5 3.89 -25.65 20.82
N VAL A 6 3.73 -26.82 21.46
CA VAL A 6 2.66 -27.77 21.14
C VAL A 6 1.31 -27.24 21.62
N VAL A 7 1.28 -26.59 22.79
CA VAL A 7 0.07 -25.94 23.30
C VAL A 7 -0.44 -24.86 22.35
N VAL A 8 0.46 -23.99 21.86
CA VAL A 8 0.11 -22.94 20.88
C VAL A 8 -0.37 -23.55 19.57
N LEU A 9 0.30 -24.59 19.06
CA LEU A 9 -0.13 -25.26 17.83
C LEU A 9 -1.53 -25.90 17.97
N LEU A 10 -1.77 -26.63 19.06
CA LEU A 10 -3.07 -27.26 19.32
C LEU A 10 -4.19 -26.22 19.48
N LEU A 11 -3.90 -25.11 20.16
CA LEU A 11 -4.83 -24.01 20.30
C LEU A 11 -5.23 -23.44 18.93
N GLU A 12 -4.25 -23.16 18.06
CA GLU A 12 -4.52 -22.64 16.72
C GLU A 12 -5.29 -23.62 15.85
N VAL A 13 -5.03 -24.94 15.97
CA VAL A 13 -5.81 -25.98 15.29
C VAL A 13 -7.27 -25.97 15.76
N VAL A 14 -7.51 -25.92 17.08
CA VAL A 14 -8.87 -25.88 17.65
C VAL A 14 -9.61 -24.62 17.20
N VAL A 15 -8.95 -23.46 17.23
CA VAL A 15 -9.54 -22.20 16.77
C VAL A 15 -9.87 -22.27 15.28
N HIS A 16 -8.99 -22.82 14.45
CA HIS A 16 -9.23 -23.00 13.02
C HIS A 16 -10.43 -23.91 12.75
N LEU A 17 -10.54 -25.05 13.47
CA LEU A 17 -11.67 -25.96 13.35
C LEU A 17 -13.00 -25.31 13.75
N ILE A 18 -13.02 -24.57 14.87
CA ILE A 18 -14.22 -23.84 15.31
C ILE A 18 -14.66 -22.82 14.25
N ASN A 19 -13.70 -22.12 13.63
CA ASN A 19 -13.99 -21.15 12.58
C ASN A 19 -14.42 -21.82 11.27
N ALA A 20 -13.86 -23.00 10.94
CA ALA A 20 -14.15 -23.75 9.72
C ALA A 20 -15.57 -24.35 9.70
N ILE A 21 -16.08 -24.80 10.85
CA ILE A 21 -17.44 -25.35 10.97
C ILE A 21 -18.49 -24.27 10.64
N GLY A 22 -18.18 -23.00 10.93
CA GLY A 22 -19.02 -21.85 10.60
C GLY A 22 -19.93 -21.41 11.76
N THR A 23 -20.28 -20.13 11.78
CA THR A 23 -21.04 -19.51 12.86
C THR A 23 -22.49 -19.98 12.90
N THR A 24 -23.09 -20.19 11.73
CA THR A 24 -24.52 -20.53 11.58
C THR A 24 -24.83 -21.97 11.97
N THR A 25 -23.95 -22.91 11.63
CA THR A 25 -24.07 -24.34 11.97
C THR A 25 -23.97 -24.55 13.48
N ILE A 26 -22.96 -23.95 14.13
CA ILE A 26 -22.78 -23.99 15.59
C ILE A 26 -23.96 -23.35 16.29
N ASN A 27 -24.40 -22.16 15.86
CA ASN A 27 -25.52 -21.45 16.47
C ASN A 27 -26.83 -22.25 16.33
N ASN A 28 -27.07 -22.86 15.17
CA ASN A 28 -28.26 -23.69 14.95
C ASN A 28 -28.23 -25.00 15.77
N LEU A 29 -27.07 -25.62 15.92
CA LEU A 29 -26.90 -26.82 16.75
C LEU A 29 -27.15 -26.48 18.23
N LEU A 30 -26.53 -25.41 18.73
CA LEU A 30 -26.69 -24.97 20.12
C LEU A 30 -28.13 -24.53 20.40
N TRP A 31 -28.79 -23.85 19.45
CA TRP A 31 -30.20 -23.49 19.57
C TRP A 31 -31.11 -24.71 19.63
N ARG A 32 -30.83 -25.75 18.83
CA ARG A 32 -31.58 -27.03 18.90
C ARG A 32 -31.40 -27.71 20.24
N ILE A 33 -30.17 -27.75 20.77
CA ILE A 33 -29.87 -28.32 22.09
C ILE A 33 -30.56 -27.51 23.19
N LEU A 34 -30.57 -26.18 23.09
CA LEU A 34 -31.19 -25.31 24.09
C LEU A 34 -32.71 -25.50 24.18
N ILE A 35 -33.38 -25.76 23.06
CA ILE A 35 -34.83 -26.03 23.03
C ILE A 35 -35.17 -27.43 23.61
N LEU A 36 -34.21 -28.35 23.65
CA LEU A 36 -34.40 -29.66 24.30
C LEU A 36 -34.36 -29.57 25.83
N LEU A 37 -33.73 -28.52 26.39
CA LEU A 37 -33.72 -28.27 27.82
C LEU A 37 -35.05 -27.62 28.24
N PRO A 38 -35.66 -28.03 29.37
CA PRO A 38 -36.96 -27.52 29.85
C PRO A 38 -36.83 -26.11 30.46
N ILE A 39 -36.34 -25.17 29.67
CA ILE A 39 -36.12 -23.76 30.00
C ILE A 39 -37.14 -22.93 29.17
N GLY A 40 -37.38 -21.68 29.52
CA GLY A 40 -38.32 -20.76 28.83
C GLY A 40 -38.48 -20.88 27.29
N PRO A 41 -37.43 -21.05 26.45
CA PRO A 41 -37.60 -21.21 25.01
C PRO A 41 -38.31 -22.52 24.58
N ALA A 42 -38.26 -23.59 25.38
CA ALA A 42 -38.95 -24.85 25.07
C ALA A 42 -40.47 -24.71 25.18
N GLN A 43 -40.96 -23.96 26.19
CA GLN A 43 -42.38 -23.66 26.36
C GLN A 43 -42.90 -22.79 25.20
N MET A 44 -42.15 -21.75 24.82
CA MET A 44 -42.48 -20.90 23.68
C MET A 44 -42.51 -21.68 22.36
N ALA A 45 -41.60 -22.65 22.18
CA ALA A 45 -41.60 -23.54 21.02
C ALA A 45 -42.83 -24.48 21.00
N ALA A 46 -43.23 -25.01 22.16
CA ALA A 46 -44.41 -25.87 22.29
C ALA A 46 -45.71 -25.10 21.98
N GLU A 47 -45.86 -23.89 22.52
CA GLU A 47 -47.01 -23.02 22.24
C GLU A 47 -47.11 -22.66 20.75
N LYS A 48 -45.98 -22.30 20.12
CA LYS A 48 -45.91 -22.02 18.68
C LYS A 48 -46.34 -23.25 17.86
N ARG A 49 -45.87 -24.45 18.22
CA ARG A 49 -46.24 -25.70 17.55
C ARG A 49 -47.73 -26.00 17.69
N LYS A 50 -48.30 -25.82 18.88
CA LYS A 50 -49.74 -26.03 19.13
C LYS A 50 -50.59 -25.10 18.24
N LEU A 51 -50.28 -23.80 18.23
CA LEU A 51 -50.99 -22.83 17.41
C LEU A 51 -50.82 -23.10 15.91
N GLN A 52 -49.65 -23.58 15.49
CA GLN A 52 -49.38 -24.01 14.11
C GLN A 52 -50.22 -25.24 13.72
N THR A 53 -50.38 -26.22 14.60
CA THR A 53 -51.24 -27.38 14.33
C THR A 53 -52.71 -27.00 14.21
N GLU A 54 -53.20 -26.09 15.08
CA GLU A 54 -54.56 -25.56 15.02
C GLU A 54 -54.80 -24.76 13.72
N TYR A 55 -53.83 -23.92 13.33
CA TYR A 55 -53.87 -23.19 12.07
C TYR A 55 -53.92 -24.12 10.84
N LEU A 56 -53.07 -25.16 10.83
CA LEU A 56 -53.03 -26.12 9.72
C LEU A 56 -54.33 -26.95 9.63
N ALA A 57 -54.93 -27.30 10.78
CA ALA A 57 -56.22 -27.98 10.82
C ALA A 57 -57.34 -27.10 10.24
N VAL A 58 -57.44 -25.82 10.66
CA VAL A 58 -58.43 -24.86 10.14
C VAL A 58 -58.20 -24.57 8.65
N ARG A 59 -56.94 -24.50 8.20
CA ARG A 59 -56.62 -24.33 6.78
C ARG A 59 -57.10 -25.52 5.95
N LYS A 60 -56.91 -26.75 6.45
CA LYS A 60 -57.38 -27.96 5.79
C LYS A 60 -58.91 -27.98 5.69
N GLU A 61 -59.60 -27.59 6.76
CA GLU A 61 -61.07 -27.51 6.81
C GLU A 61 -61.64 -26.44 5.86
N MET A 62 -60.98 -25.28 5.78
CA MET A 62 -61.33 -24.22 4.85
C MET A 62 -61.13 -24.63 3.39
N LEU A 63 -60.07 -25.37 3.06
CA LEU A 63 -59.83 -25.90 1.71
C LEU A 63 -60.83 -26.98 1.31
N ALA A 64 -61.40 -27.69 2.28
CA ALA A 64 -62.44 -28.70 2.06
C ALA A 64 -63.86 -28.09 1.94
N THR A 65 -64.03 -26.80 2.22
CA THR A 65 -65.33 -26.11 2.24
C THR A 65 -65.47 -25.23 0.98
N SER A 66 -66.54 -25.41 0.20
CA SER A 66 -66.85 -24.55 -0.95
C SER A 66 -67.22 -23.14 -0.49
N SER A 67 -66.54 -22.12 -1.02
CA SER A 67 -66.80 -20.72 -0.66
C SER A 67 -68.10 -20.17 -1.24
N GLN A 68 -68.69 -20.84 -2.24
CA GLN A 68 -69.91 -20.41 -2.91
C GLN A 68 -71.15 -21.04 -2.27
N ASP A 69 -71.11 -22.34 -1.96
CA ASP A 69 -72.27 -23.08 -1.45
C ASP A 69 -72.41 -22.97 0.09
N GLU A 70 -71.29 -22.99 0.82
CA GLU A 70 -71.25 -22.93 2.29
C GLU A 70 -70.67 -21.60 2.81
N PHE A 71 -71.05 -20.47 2.20
CA PHE A 71 -70.44 -19.15 2.48
C PHE A 71 -70.41 -18.78 3.97
N ALA A 72 -71.48 -19.04 4.73
CA ALA A 72 -71.53 -18.71 6.16
C ALA A 72 -70.50 -19.49 6.99
N LYS A 73 -70.27 -20.76 6.66
CA LYS A 73 -69.26 -21.62 7.30
C LYS A 73 -67.86 -21.23 6.86
N TRP A 74 -67.66 -20.99 5.56
CA TRP A 74 -66.42 -20.48 4.99
C TRP A 74 -66.00 -19.15 5.63
N ALA A 75 -66.91 -18.18 5.78
CA ALA A 75 -66.64 -16.88 6.38
C ALA A 75 -66.24 -16.98 7.86
N ARG A 76 -66.86 -17.91 8.64
CA ARG A 76 -66.48 -18.18 10.03
C ARG A 76 -65.09 -18.81 10.12
N LEU A 77 -64.80 -19.80 9.28
CA LEU A 77 -63.48 -20.45 9.20
C LEU A 77 -62.40 -19.46 8.77
N ARG A 78 -62.71 -18.54 7.85
CA ARG A 78 -61.80 -17.49 7.40
C ARG A 78 -61.41 -16.54 8.52
N ARG A 79 -62.38 -16.02 9.30
CA ARG A 79 -62.08 -15.18 10.47
C ARG A 79 -61.25 -15.92 11.53
N LYS A 80 -61.51 -17.21 11.74
CA LYS A 80 -60.72 -18.07 12.63
C LYS A 80 -59.29 -18.26 12.09
N HIS A 81 -59.14 -18.46 10.78
CA HIS A 81 -57.86 -18.56 10.09
C HIS A 81 -57.04 -17.28 10.23
N ASP A 82 -57.64 -16.12 9.94
CA ASP A 82 -56.95 -14.81 10.04
C ASP A 82 -56.53 -14.52 11.50
N LYS A 83 -57.39 -14.82 12.49
CA LYS A 83 -57.07 -14.68 13.93
C LYS A 83 -55.94 -15.60 14.38
N LEU A 84 -55.95 -16.86 13.95
CA LEU A 84 -54.88 -17.82 14.27
C LEU A 84 -53.57 -17.45 13.57
N TYR A 85 -53.64 -16.92 12.35
CA TYR A 85 -52.49 -16.45 11.60
C TYR A 85 -51.81 -15.26 12.30
N GLU A 86 -52.59 -14.25 12.72
CA GLU A 86 -52.07 -13.10 13.44
C GLU A 86 -51.42 -13.51 14.78
N GLY A 87 -52.05 -14.45 15.51
CA GLY A 87 -51.48 -15.02 16.73
C GLY A 87 -50.18 -15.77 16.50
N LEU A 88 -50.09 -16.54 15.40
CA LEU A 88 -48.90 -17.27 15.00
C LEU A 88 -47.77 -16.33 14.62
N GLU A 89 -48.06 -15.26 13.90
CA GLU A 89 -47.07 -14.25 13.50
C GLU A 89 -46.50 -13.53 14.73
N LYS A 90 -47.34 -13.11 15.68
CA LYS A 90 -46.90 -12.50 16.95
C LYS A 90 -46.00 -13.44 17.77
N LYS A 91 -46.38 -14.72 17.92
CA LYS A 91 -45.58 -15.72 18.64
C LYS A 91 -44.29 -16.10 17.89
N LYS A 92 -44.31 -16.04 16.56
CA LYS A 92 -43.11 -16.23 15.75
C LYS A 92 -42.13 -15.07 15.94
N GLN A 93 -42.60 -13.84 15.86
CA GLN A 93 -41.75 -12.65 16.07
C GLN A 93 -41.08 -12.67 17.44
N SER A 94 -41.82 -13.01 18.51
CA SER A 94 -41.23 -13.11 19.86
C SER A 94 -40.22 -14.26 19.97
N PHE A 95 -40.48 -15.42 19.36
CA PHE A 95 -39.53 -16.53 19.31
C PHE A 95 -38.25 -16.19 18.54
N ASP A 96 -38.39 -15.54 17.39
CA ASP A 96 -37.26 -15.15 16.54
C ASP A 96 -36.41 -14.06 17.22
N ALA A 97 -37.03 -13.16 18.00
CA ALA A 97 -36.34 -12.17 18.83
C ALA A 97 -35.50 -12.82 19.94
N VAL A 98 -36.06 -13.82 20.65
CA VAL A 98 -35.31 -14.60 21.65
C VAL A 98 -34.16 -15.33 20.99
N GLN A 99 -34.38 -15.98 19.84
CA GLN A 99 -33.32 -16.65 19.09
C GLN A 99 -32.18 -15.68 18.70
N ALA A 100 -32.50 -14.45 18.31
CA ALA A 100 -31.51 -13.42 17.97
C ALA A 100 -30.66 -12.99 19.18
N GLN A 101 -31.28 -12.85 20.36
CA GLN A 101 -30.56 -12.54 21.60
C GLN A 101 -29.57 -13.66 21.96
N TYR A 102 -30.00 -14.91 21.92
CA TYR A 102 -29.14 -16.06 22.19
C TYR A 102 -28.02 -16.19 21.16
N ASN A 103 -28.29 -15.97 19.87
CA ASN A 103 -27.25 -15.94 18.85
C ASN A 103 -26.17 -14.88 19.15
N THR A 104 -26.57 -13.73 19.70
CA THR A 104 -25.63 -12.67 20.10
C THR A 104 -24.74 -13.13 21.26
N ILE A 105 -25.34 -13.74 22.29
CA ILE A 105 -24.62 -14.29 23.45
C ILE A 105 -23.66 -15.40 23.01
N ILE A 106 -24.12 -16.37 22.20
CA ILE A 106 -23.30 -17.47 21.70
C ILE A 106 -22.13 -16.95 20.87
N ASN A 107 -22.37 -15.94 20.01
CA ASN A 107 -21.31 -15.31 19.24
C ASN A 107 -20.29 -14.61 20.14
N ALA A 108 -20.74 -13.92 21.19
CA ALA A 108 -19.86 -13.26 22.16
C ALA A 108 -19.01 -14.27 22.94
N VAL A 109 -19.64 -15.33 23.46
CA VAL A 109 -18.96 -16.43 24.18
C VAL A 109 -17.95 -17.13 23.28
N ARG A 110 -18.32 -17.44 22.03
CA ARG A 110 -17.39 -18.04 21.06
C ARG A 110 -16.21 -17.11 20.79
N LEU A 111 -16.44 -15.82 20.59
CA LEU A 111 -15.37 -14.85 20.35
C LEU A 111 -14.43 -14.81 21.56
N LEU A 112 -14.98 -14.81 22.78
CA LEU A 112 -14.18 -14.85 23.99
C LEU A 112 -13.35 -16.14 24.06
N ILE A 113 -13.96 -17.31 23.89
CA ILE A 113 -13.27 -18.61 23.97
C ILE A 113 -12.20 -18.76 22.88
N THR A 114 -12.44 -18.23 21.68
CA THR A 114 -11.50 -18.36 20.56
C THR A 114 -10.40 -17.30 20.58
N ARG A 115 -10.72 -16.05 20.93
CA ARG A 115 -9.77 -14.93 20.86
C ARG A 115 -9.04 -14.68 22.17
N ALA A 116 -9.67 -14.87 23.33
CA ALA A 116 -9.02 -14.57 24.60
C ALA A 116 -7.74 -15.42 24.80
N PRO A 117 -7.73 -16.74 24.55
CA PRO A 117 -6.49 -17.52 24.65
C PRO A 117 -5.40 -17.05 23.67
N GLN A 118 -5.77 -16.65 22.45
CA GLN A 118 -4.84 -16.15 21.44
C GLN A 118 -4.14 -14.85 21.83
N TYR A 119 -4.69 -14.08 22.77
CA TYR A 119 -4.05 -12.86 23.29
C TYR A 119 -3.43 -13.04 24.67
N ILE A 120 -4.09 -13.79 25.56
CA ILE A 120 -3.64 -13.99 26.94
C ILE A 120 -2.35 -14.81 26.96
N ILE A 121 -2.27 -15.90 26.20
CA ILE A 121 -1.10 -16.80 26.22
C ILE A 121 0.17 -16.06 25.71
N PRO A 122 0.16 -15.38 24.55
CA PRO A 122 1.32 -14.61 24.10
C PRO A 122 1.68 -13.45 25.01
N PHE A 123 0.70 -12.85 25.67
CA PHE A 123 0.94 -11.76 26.61
C PHE A 123 1.71 -12.26 27.84
N TRP A 124 1.22 -13.34 28.47
CA TRP A 124 1.84 -13.94 29.65
C TRP A 124 3.22 -14.51 29.38
N PHE A 125 3.42 -15.19 28.25
CA PHE A 125 4.70 -15.80 27.86
C PHE A 125 5.53 -14.94 26.90
N SER A 126 5.30 -13.62 26.87
CA SER A 126 5.93 -12.71 25.90
C SER A 126 7.46 -12.62 26.00
N ARG A 127 8.03 -12.98 27.15
CA ARG A 127 9.48 -12.92 27.44
C ARG A 127 10.19 -14.26 27.25
N GLU A 128 9.44 -15.35 27.07
CA GLU A 128 10.02 -16.69 26.92
C GLU A 128 10.33 -16.99 25.44
N PRO A 129 11.57 -17.41 25.11
CA PRO A 129 11.91 -17.84 23.76
C PRO A 129 11.27 -19.22 23.48
N MET A 130 10.59 -19.37 22.34
CA MET A 130 10.04 -20.68 21.94
C MET A 130 11.18 -21.64 21.57
N PHE A 131 12.11 -21.16 20.75
CA PHE A 131 13.34 -21.86 20.40
C PHE A 131 14.41 -20.86 19.96
N TRP A 132 15.66 -21.29 20.07
CA TRP A 132 16.84 -20.51 19.71
C TRP A 132 17.27 -20.80 18.28
N LEU A 133 17.67 -19.76 17.55
CA LEU A 133 18.18 -19.86 16.20
C LEU A 133 19.69 -20.16 16.23
N PRO A 134 20.22 -20.97 15.30
CA PRO A 134 21.65 -21.17 15.16
C PRO A 134 22.34 -19.85 14.79
N LYS A 135 23.44 -19.54 15.47
CA LYS A 135 24.17 -18.27 15.31
C LYS A 135 24.66 -18.12 13.86
N ASN A 136 24.49 -16.93 13.28
CA ASN A 136 24.90 -16.52 11.92
C ASN A 136 24.13 -17.13 10.74
N LEU A 137 23.01 -17.84 10.97
CA LEU A 137 22.20 -18.36 9.87
C LEU A 137 21.30 -17.30 9.22
N PHE A 138 20.85 -16.31 10.00
CA PHE A 138 19.90 -15.30 9.56
C PHE A 138 20.50 -13.89 9.66
N PRO A 139 20.19 -12.98 8.70
CA PRO A 139 20.57 -11.58 8.82
C PRO A 139 19.94 -10.91 10.03
N TYR A 140 20.60 -9.90 10.61
CA TYR A 140 20.15 -9.17 11.81
C TYR A 140 18.67 -8.74 11.77
N TYR A 141 18.17 -8.28 10.61
CA TYR A 141 16.78 -7.84 10.47
C TYR A 141 15.77 -8.99 10.63
N ALA A 142 16.13 -10.22 10.24
CA ALA A 142 15.28 -11.39 10.38
C ALA A 142 15.27 -11.89 11.83
N GLU A 143 16.42 -11.92 12.49
CA GLU A 143 16.50 -12.24 13.93
C GLU A 143 15.72 -11.23 14.78
N TRP A 144 15.80 -9.94 14.44
CA TRP A 144 15.02 -8.88 15.07
C TRP A 144 13.51 -9.02 14.86
N PHE A 145 13.07 -9.41 13.65
CA PHE A 145 11.64 -9.60 13.36
C PHE A 145 11.07 -10.81 14.09
N LEU A 146 11.81 -11.92 14.11
CA LEU A 146 11.38 -13.17 14.74
C LEU A 146 11.23 -13.03 16.27
N SER A 147 11.98 -12.11 16.89
CA SER A 147 11.95 -11.88 18.34
C SER A 147 10.82 -10.94 18.82
N LEU A 148 10.09 -10.27 17.93
CA LEU A 148 8.96 -9.40 18.31
C LEU A 148 7.81 -10.23 18.90
N PRO A 149 7.16 -9.86 20.02
CA PRO A 149 7.15 -8.51 20.61
C PRO A 149 8.16 -8.25 21.74
N LYS A 150 8.60 -9.27 22.51
CA LYS A 150 9.47 -9.10 23.70
C LYS A 150 10.47 -10.24 23.93
N ALA A 151 10.67 -11.14 22.97
CA ALA A 151 11.62 -12.24 23.12
C ALA A 151 13.08 -11.73 22.93
N PRO A 152 14.08 -12.41 23.53
CA PRO A 152 15.48 -12.04 23.32
C PRO A 152 15.92 -12.21 21.86
N LEU A 153 16.82 -11.35 21.40
CA LEU A 153 17.39 -11.40 20.05
C LEU A 153 18.07 -12.76 19.79
N GLY A 154 17.90 -13.31 18.59
CA GLY A 154 18.38 -14.65 18.23
C GLY A 154 17.42 -15.79 18.63
N SER A 155 16.20 -15.47 19.07
CA SER A 155 15.15 -16.45 19.37
C SER A 155 13.83 -16.12 18.68
N VAL A 156 12.95 -17.12 18.57
CA VAL A 156 11.60 -16.92 18.04
C VAL A 156 10.62 -16.66 19.18
N SER A 157 9.88 -15.56 19.06
CA SER A 157 8.85 -15.21 20.03
C SER A 157 7.61 -16.11 19.90
N ILE A 158 6.83 -16.16 20.99
CA ILE A 158 5.52 -16.84 20.98
C ILE A 158 4.54 -16.24 19.95
N GLY A 159 4.57 -14.92 19.74
CA GLY A 159 3.69 -14.25 18.77
C GLY A 159 4.03 -14.61 17.33
N THR A 160 5.31 -14.62 16.99
CA THR A 160 5.80 -15.03 15.66
C THR A 160 5.52 -16.51 15.41
N TRP A 161 5.74 -17.36 16.42
CA TRP A 161 5.41 -18.78 16.35
C TRP A 161 3.91 -19.02 16.12
N GLN A 162 3.04 -18.34 16.87
CA GLN A 162 1.59 -18.46 16.73
C GLN A 162 1.10 -18.01 15.36
N VAL A 163 1.59 -16.89 14.83
CA VAL A 163 1.26 -16.42 13.47
C VAL A 163 1.73 -17.44 12.42
N SER A 164 2.90 -18.04 12.61
CA SER A 164 3.43 -19.06 11.72
C SER A 164 2.57 -20.33 11.75
N CYS A 165 2.13 -20.78 12.93
CA CYS A 165 1.19 -21.89 13.08
C CYS A 165 -0.14 -21.61 12.38
N ALA A 166 -0.73 -20.42 12.61
CA ALA A 166 -1.99 -20.03 11.97
C ALA A 166 -1.88 -20.00 10.44
N LEU A 167 -0.77 -19.47 9.91
CA LEU A 167 -0.50 -19.43 8.47
C LEU A 167 -0.31 -20.85 7.90
N ALA A 168 0.45 -21.70 8.58
CA ALA A 168 0.69 -23.07 8.15
C ALA A 168 -0.62 -23.89 8.14
N ILE A 169 -1.43 -23.79 9.20
CA ILE A 169 -2.73 -24.46 9.30
C ILE A 169 -3.66 -23.98 8.18
N LYS A 170 -3.71 -22.67 7.94
CA LYS A 170 -4.52 -22.10 6.85
C LYS A 170 -4.06 -22.61 5.48
N LEU A 171 -2.76 -22.61 5.21
CA LEU A 171 -2.20 -23.09 3.95
C LEU A 171 -2.52 -24.58 3.73
N VAL A 172 -2.37 -25.41 4.74
CA VAL A 172 -2.75 -26.83 4.69
C VAL A 172 -4.26 -26.98 4.45
N SER A 173 -5.09 -26.20 5.15
CA SER A 173 -6.54 -26.18 4.96
C SER A 173 -6.93 -25.77 3.53
N ASP A 174 -6.31 -24.74 2.98
CA ASP A 174 -6.57 -24.24 1.63
C ASP A 174 -6.12 -25.27 0.58
N ILE A 175 -5.00 -25.95 0.80
CA ILE A 175 -4.55 -27.07 -0.04
C ILE A 175 -5.53 -28.24 0.03
N LEU A 176 -5.99 -28.63 1.22
CA LEU A 176 -6.98 -29.70 1.38
C LEU A 176 -8.31 -29.35 0.69
N VAL A 177 -8.76 -28.10 0.81
CA VAL A 177 -9.95 -27.62 0.10
C VAL A 177 -9.69 -27.57 -1.41
N ALA A 178 -8.51 -27.14 -1.86
CA ALA A 178 -8.15 -27.14 -3.28
C ALA A 178 -8.11 -28.57 -3.85
N ILE A 179 -7.59 -29.54 -3.11
CA ILE A 179 -7.61 -30.97 -3.48
C ILE A 179 -9.05 -31.49 -3.47
N ALA A 180 -9.81 -31.23 -2.41
CA ALA A 180 -11.20 -31.68 -2.30
C ALA A 180 -12.10 -31.06 -3.38
N THR A 181 -11.88 -29.79 -3.71
CA THR A 181 -12.59 -29.11 -4.81
C THR A 181 -12.07 -29.56 -6.16
N PHE A 182 -10.78 -29.84 -6.35
CA PHE A 182 -10.24 -30.43 -7.57
C PHE A 182 -10.81 -31.83 -7.81
N VAL A 183 -10.89 -32.67 -6.77
CA VAL A 183 -11.54 -33.98 -6.81
C VAL A 183 -13.04 -33.83 -7.05
N ALA A 184 -13.73 -32.94 -6.33
CA ALA A 184 -15.15 -32.69 -6.52
C ALA A 184 -15.49 -32.04 -7.87
N THR A 185 -14.63 -31.20 -8.45
CA THR A 185 -14.81 -30.59 -9.77
C THR A 185 -14.37 -31.49 -10.91
N SER A 186 -13.48 -32.46 -10.66
CA SER A 186 -13.23 -33.58 -11.57
C SER A 186 -14.46 -34.49 -11.70
N VAL A 187 -15.32 -34.53 -10.67
CA VAL A 187 -16.61 -35.25 -10.66
C VAL A 187 -17.81 -34.36 -11.04
N ALA A 188 -17.77 -33.06 -10.76
CA ALA A 188 -18.87 -32.12 -10.98
C ALA A 188 -18.47 -30.95 -11.88
N SER A 189 -18.32 -31.23 -13.17
CA SER A 189 -18.41 -30.20 -14.20
C SER A 189 -19.84 -29.69 -14.29
N LYS A 190 -20.14 -28.54 -13.65
CA LYS A 190 -21.16 -27.51 -14.02
C LYS A 190 -21.61 -26.68 -12.81
N LYS A 191 -21.10 -25.45 -12.67
CA LYS A 191 -21.95 -24.24 -12.47
C LYS A 191 -21.14 -22.94 -12.61
N LYS A 192 -21.75 -21.96 -13.27
CA LYS A 192 -21.23 -20.62 -13.58
C LYS A 192 -21.42 -19.66 -12.40
N VAL A 193 -20.53 -18.67 -12.31
CA VAL A 193 -20.83 -17.32 -11.80
C VAL A 193 -20.60 -16.35 -12.97
N PRO A 194 -21.48 -15.35 -13.20
CA PRO A 194 -21.38 -14.42 -14.33
C PRO A 194 -20.19 -13.46 -14.24
N ALA A 195 -19.62 -13.08 -15.41
CA ALA A 195 -18.37 -12.34 -15.55
C ALA A 195 -18.33 -10.97 -14.83
N LEU A 196 -19.47 -10.27 -14.73
CA LEU A 196 -19.58 -8.99 -14.01
C LEU A 196 -19.41 -9.16 -12.49
N ALA A 197 -19.87 -10.30 -11.94
CA ALA A 197 -19.66 -10.63 -10.54
C ALA A 197 -18.18 -10.95 -10.28
N THR A 198 -17.43 -11.46 -11.24
CA THR A 198 -15.98 -11.73 -11.07
C THR A 198 -15.16 -10.45 -10.88
N HIS A 199 -15.50 -9.36 -11.58
CA HIS A 199 -14.82 -8.07 -11.39
C HIS A 199 -15.21 -7.39 -10.07
N ILE A 200 -16.49 -7.44 -9.69
CA ILE A 200 -16.96 -6.93 -8.40
C ILE A 200 -16.39 -7.78 -7.25
N ILE A 201 -16.33 -9.11 -7.39
CA ILE A 201 -15.77 -10.02 -6.38
C ILE A 201 -14.24 -9.88 -6.30
N ALA A 202 -13.53 -9.67 -7.41
CA ALA A 202 -12.08 -9.44 -7.40
C ALA A 202 -11.72 -8.06 -6.82
N THR A 203 -12.48 -7.01 -7.15
CA THR A 203 -12.27 -5.67 -6.57
C THR A 203 -12.72 -5.60 -5.11
N MET A 204 -13.81 -6.27 -4.73
CA MET A 204 -14.20 -6.45 -3.33
C MET A 204 -13.18 -7.31 -2.58
N SER A 205 -12.62 -8.35 -3.19
CA SER A 205 -11.56 -9.17 -2.58
C SER A 205 -10.29 -8.36 -2.39
N LEU A 206 -9.82 -7.63 -3.40
CA LEU A 206 -8.64 -6.78 -3.29
C LEU A 206 -8.85 -5.66 -2.27
N TRP A 207 -10.04 -5.06 -2.22
CA TRP A 207 -10.41 -4.07 -1.22
C TRP A 207 -10.51 -4.66 0.18
N VAL A 208 -11.03 -5.88 0.34
CA VAL A 208 -11.06 -6.59 1.63
C VAL A 208 -9.65 -6.95 2.06
N THR A 209 -8.80 -7.47 1.17
CA THR A 209 -7.39 -7.75 1.47
C THR A 209 -6.62 -6.48 1.80
N PHE A 210 -6.82 -5.40 1.03
CA PHE A 210 -6.22 -4.10 1.28
C PHE A 210 -6.72 -3.51 2.60
N LYS A 211 -8.01 -3.59 2.90
CA LYS A 211 -8.59 -3.13 4.17
C LYS A 211 -8.05 -3.94 5.35
N SER A 212 -7.93 -5.26 5.21
CA SER A 212 -7.31 -6.11 6.24
C SER A 212 -5.84 -5.76 6.45
N LEU A 213 -5.07 -5.56 5.37
CA LEU A 213 -3.68 -5.09 5.45
C LEU A 213 -3.61 -3.67 6.03
N ALA A 214 -4.50 -2.76 5.66
CA ALA A 214 -4.50 -1.38 6.13
C ALA A 214 -4.93 -1.28 7.60
N ILE A 215 -5.82 -2.14 8.08
CA ILE A 215 -6.17 -2.18 9.52
C ILE A 215 -5.00 -2.75 10.33
N PHE A 216 -4.30 -3.76 9.82
CA PHE A 216 -3.19 -4.39 10.54
C PHE A 216 -1.89 -3.58 10.47
N PHE A 217 -1.49 -3.17 9.26
CA PHE A 217 -0.27 -2.43 9.00
C PHE A 217 -0.45 -0.91 9.05
N GLY A 218 -1.67 -0.37 8.96
CA GLY A 218 -1.92 1.07 8.97
C GLY A 218 -1.34 1.77 10.20
N PRO A 219 -1.57 1.29 11.43
CA PRO A 219 -0.97 1.87 12.63
C PRO A 219 0.57 1.88 12.63
N LEU A 220 1.21 0.98 11.88
CA LEU A 220 2.67 0.87 11.78
C LEU A 220 3.25 1.68 10.60
N VAL A 221 2.56 1.66 9.45
CA VAL A 221 3.00 2.24 8.19
C VAL A 221 2.63 3.71 8.10
N ILE A 222 1.45 4.13 8.59
CA ILE A 222 0.98 5.52 8.49
C ILE A 222 1.93 6.48 9.23
N PRO A 223 2.34 6.25 10.49
CA PRO A 223 3.27 7.16 11.18
C PRO A 223 4.62 7.25 10.47
N ARG A 224 5.11 6.12 9.90
CA ARG A 224 6.38 6.09 9.16
C ARG A 224 6.29 6.72 7.78
N ALA A 225 5.21 6.50 7.05
CA ALA A 225 4.95 7.15 5.77
C ALA A 225 4.80 8.67 5.97
N TYR A 226 4.11 9.08 7.03
CA TYR A 226 4.00 10.48 7.43
C TYR A 226 5.35 11.08 7.83
N ALA A 227 6.14 10.39 8.65
CA ALA A 227 7.49 10.81 9.02
C ALA A 227 8.43 10.89 7.80
N TYR A 228 8.34 9.93 6.88
CA TYR A 228 9.09 9.95 5.62
C TYR A 228 8.66 11.14 4.75
N TYR A 229 7.36 11.37 4.57
CA TYR A 229 6.83 12.52 3.86
C TYR A 229 7.31 13.85 4.46
N GLN A 230 7.23 14.00 5.79
CA GLN A 230 7.75 15.15 6.52
C GLN A 230 9.27 15.32 6.32
N SER A 231 10.02 14.22 6.33
CA SER A 231 11.46 14.25 6.10
C SER A 231 11.81 14.74 4.70
N GLN A 232 11.05 14.34 3.68
CA GLN A 232 11.25 14.76 2.30
C GLN A 232 10.83 16.21 2.08
N ARG A 233 9.72 16.65 2.68
CA ARG A 233 9.25 18.04 2.62
C ARG A 233 10.25 19.02 3.25
N THR A 234 10.92 18.61 4.32
CA THR A 234 11.94 19.44 5.01
C THR A 234 13.36 19.20 4.49
N ALA A 235 13.58 18.26 3.57
CA ALA A 235 14.90 17.88 3.09
C ALA A 235 15.67 19.05 2.45
N ALA A 236 14.98 19.88 1.64
CA ALA A 236 15.60 21.06 1.03
C ALA A 236 16.13 22.03 2.10
N THR A 237 15.30 22.38 3.08
CA THR A 237 15.66 23.26 4.20
C THR A 237 16.77 22.68 5.06
N ARG A 238 16.74 21.37 5.35
CA ARG A 238 17.80 20.67 6.10
C ARG A 238 19.17 20.76 5.42
N HIS A 239 19.19 20.79 4.09
CA HIS A 239 20.42 20.92 3.31
C HIS A 239 20.77 22.37 2.95
N GLY A 240 20.04 23.37 3.48
CA GLY A 240 20.26 24.78 3.17
C GLY A 240 19.93 25.15 1.72
N LEU A 241 19.09 24.36 1.05
CA LEU A 241 18.71 24.52 -0.34
C LEU A 241 17.30 25.13 -0.44
N THR A 242 17.14 26.09 -1.34
CA THR A 242 15.85 26.71 -1.66
C THR A 242 15.23 26.07 -2.91
N PRO A 243 13.89 26.07 -3.02
CA PRO A 243 13.21 25.68 -4.26
C PRO A 243 13.71 26.55 -5.41
N ARG A 244 14.09 25.91 -6.52
CA ARG A 244 14.61 26.57 -7.71
C ARG A 244 13.68 26.39 -8.91
N PRO A 245 13.70 27.29 -9.90
CA PRO A 245 13.00 27.06 -11.16
C PRO A 245 13.54 25.80 -11.86
N LEU A 246 12.70 25.19 -12.70
CA LEU A 246 13.05 23.96 -13.40
C LEU A 246 14.27 24.20 -14.32
N PRO A 247 15.38 23.49 -14.14
CA PRO A 247 16.53 23.59 -15.02
C PRO A 247 16.16 23.22 -16.46
N ILE A 248 16.70 23.94 -17.44
CA ILE A 248 16.33 23.75 -18.86
C ILE A 248 16.58 22.33 -19.38
N ARG A 249 17.64 21.66 -18.91
CA ARG A 249 17.89 20.24 -19.24
C ARG A 249 16.79 19.33 -18.68
N ALA A 250 16.44 19.50 -17.41
CA ALA A 250 15.35 18.73 -16.80
C ALA A 250 14.02 18.96 -17.54
N TYR A 251 13.77 20.17 -18.04
CA TYR A 251 12.62 20.47 -18.90
C TYR A 251 12.63 19.64 -20.19
N TYR A 252 13.75 19.55 -20.93
CA TYR A 252 13.83 18.72 -22.13
C TYR A 252 13.58 17.24 -21.85
N GLY A 253 14.12 16.71 -20.75
CA GLY A 253 13.84 15.34 -20.31
C GLY A 253 12.36 15.09 -20.04
N LEU A 254 11.68 16.03 -19.39
CA LEU A 254 10.24 15.95 -19.11
C LEU A 254 9.38 16.07 -20.36
N VAL A 255 9.72 16.97 -21.28
CA VAL A 255 9.01 17.12 -22.56
C VAL A 255 9.15 15.86 -23.39
N PHE A 256 10.36 15.28 -23.47
CA PHE A 256 10.59 14.02 -24.16
C PHE A 256 9.77 12.87 -23.57
N LEU A 257 9.80 12.70 -22.24
CA LEU A 257 9.02 11.66 -21.56
C LEU A 257 7.50 11.88 -21.70
N GLY A 258 7.07 13.15 -21.70
CA GLY A 258 5.69 13.55 -21.98
C GLY A 258 5.27 13.20 -23.40
N ALA A 259 6.10 13.47 -24.40
CA ALA A 259 5.84 13.11 -25.79
C ALA A 259 5.73 11.59 -25.99
N VAL A 260 6.59 10.79 -25.34
CA VAL A 260 6.50 9.33 -25.34
C VAL A 260 5.20 8.85 -24.67
N SER A 261 4.79 9.49 -23.58
CA SER A 261 3.52 9.19 -22.90
C SER A 261 2.32 9.49 -23.78
N VAL A 262 2.32 10.64 -24.46
CA VAL A 262 1.27 11.01 -25.42
C VAL A 262 1.24 10.03 -26.59
N PHE A 263 2.40 9.62 -27.11
CA PHE A 263 2.48 8.60 -28.16
C PHE A 263 1.81 7.29 -27.72
N PHE A 264 2.12 6.76 -26.53
CA PHE A 264 1.46 5.54 -26.03
C PHE A 264 -0.03 5.73 -25.77
N ALA A 265 -0.46 6.88 -25.26
CA ALA A 265 -1.88 7.19 -25.06
C ALA A 265 -2.64 7.24 -26.40
N LEU A 266 -2.05 7.87 -27.43
CA LEU A 266 -2.62 7.89 -28.78
C LEU A 266 -2.65 6.50 -29.40
N GLN A 267 -1.63 5.68 -29.20
CA GLN A 267 -1.65 4.27 -29.64
C GLN A 267 -2.78 3.49 -28.96
N ALA A 268 -3.03 3.73 -27.68
CA ALA A 268 -4.09 3.06 -26.92
C ALA A 268 -5.50 3.46 -27.38
N LEU A 269 -5.67 4.70 -27.87
CA LEU A 269 -6.95 5.24 -28.30
C LEU A 269 -7.22 5.03 -29.80
N LEU A 270 -6.21 5.25 -30.64
CA LEU A 270 -6.37 5.34 -32.10
C LEU A 270 -5.98 4.05 -32.83
N ARG A 271 -5.09 3.22 -32.29
CA ARG A 271 -4.63 1.97 -32.92
C ARG A 271 -5.19 0.73 -32.24
N VAL A 272 -6.50 0.73 -31.99
CA VAL A 272 -7.20 -0.45 -31.50
C VAL A 272 -7.52 -1.33 -32.72
N PRO A 273 -6.98 -2.57 -32.80
CA PRO A 273 -7.26 -3.44 -33.94
C PRO A 273 -8.76 -3.77 -33.98
N GLU A 274 -9.29 -3.92 -35.19
CA GLU A 274 -10.70 -4.20 -35.38
C GLU A 274 -11.06 -5.63 -34.91
N ASN A 275 -12.21 -5.76 -34.25
CA ASN A 275 -12.72 -7.06 -33.80
C ASN A 275 -13.91 -7.48 -34.65
N VAL A 276 -13.71 -8.57 -35.40
CA VAL A 276 -14.69 -9.08 -36.37
C VAL A 276 -16.03 -9.41 -35.69
N PHE A 277 -16.02 -9.91 -34.45
CA PHE A 277 -17.26 -10.26 -33.73
C PHE A 277 -18.02 -9.02 -33.24
N THR A 278 -17.32 -7.96 -32.85
CA THR A 278 -17.97 -6.71 -32.42
C THR A 278 -18.49 -5.92 -33.61
N GLN A 279 -17.74 -5.85 -34.71
CA GLN A 279 -18.17 -5.15 -35.93
C GLN A 279 -19.43 -5.79 -36.54
N THR A 280 -19.45 -7.12 -36.63
CA THR A 280 -20.59 -7.86 -37.21
C THR A 280 -21.71 -8.14 -36.19
N ASN A 281 -21.59 -7.66 -34.95
CA ASN A 281 -22.50 -7.95 -33.83
C ASN A 281 -22.89 -9.44 -33.73
N SER A 282 -21.91 -10.33 -33.88
CA SER A 282 -22.15 -11.77 -34.03
C SER A 282 -21.68 -12.58 -32.82
N ARG A 283 -22.40 -13.65 -32.50
CA ARG A 283 -22.04 -14.59 -31.43
C ARG A 283 -20.86 -15.47 -31.82
N LEU A 284 -20.10 -15.97 -30.85
CA LEU A 284 -18.91 -16.78 -31.09
C LEU A 284 -19.19 -18.09 -31.86
N GLN A 285 -20.38 -18.70 -31.70
CA GLN A 285 -20.75 -19.96 -32.38
C GLN A 285 -21.22 -19.79 -33.84
N ILE A 286 -21.28 -18.58 -34.39
CA ILE A 286 -21.74 -18.35 -35.77
C ILE A 286 -20.85 -19.10 -36.79
N PRO A 287 -21.39 -19.71 -37.86
CA PRO A 287 -20.54 -20.28 -38.92
C PRO A 287 -19.60 -19.24 -39.53
N ALA A 288 -18.37 -19.65 -39.88
CA ALA A 288 -17.35 -18.71 -40.35
C ALA A 288 -17.78 -18.00 -41.65
N ASP A 289 -18.36 -18.72 -42.61
CA ASP A 289 -18.83 -18.12 -43.87
C ASP A 289 -19.89 -17.05 -43.65
N VAL A 290 -20.82 -17.27 -42.72
CA VAL A 290 -21.85 -16.28 -42.37
C VAL A 290 -21.22 -15.06 -41.71
N LEU A 291 -20.19 -15.24 -40.87
CA LEU A 291 -19.46 -14.15 -40.24
C LEU A 291 -18.77 -13.26 -41.27
N PHE A 292 -18.02 -13.86 -42.21
CA PHE A 292 -17.28 -13.11 -43.22
C PHE A 292 -18.17 -12.55 -44.33
N ASN A 293 -19.31 -13.18 -44.64
CA ASN A 293 -20.33 -12.58 -45.50
C ASN A 293 -20.92 -11.33 -44.87
N ARG A 294 -21.16 -11.32 -43.55
CA ARG A 294 -21.57 -10.10 -42.82
C ARG A 294 -20.47 -9.06 -42.81
N LEU A 295 -19.22 -9.46 -42.62
CA LEU A 295 -18.08 -8.54 -42.66
C LEU A 295 -17.96 -7.86 -44.05
N ALA A 296 -18.14 -8.63 -45.12
CA ALA A 296 -18.16 -8.13 -46.50
C ALA A 296 -19.25 -7.09 -46.78
N THR A 297 -20.32 -7.04 -45.97
CA THR A 297 -21.34 -5.97 -46.05
C THR A 297 -20.90 -4.66 -45.40
N ILE A 298 -19.91 -4.71 -44.49
CA ILE A 298 -19.38 -3.54 -43.78
C ILE A 298 -18.25 -2.92 -44.58
N HIS A 299 -17.32 -3.74 -45.08
CA HIS A 299 -16.18 -3.30 -45.89
C HIS A 299 -15.73 -4.43 -46.84
N PRO A 300 -15.02 -4.12 -47.94
CA PRO A 300 -14.42 -5.16 -48.77
C PRO A 300 -13.41 -5.99 -47.95
N LEU A 301 -13.43 -7.31 -48.15
CA LEU A 301 -12.56 -8.24 -47.43
C LEU A 301 -11.09 -7.96 -47.76
N SER A 302 -10.29 -7.70 -46.73
CA SER A 302 -8.85 -7.54 -46.87
C SER A 302 -8.15 -8.90 -46.96
N PRO A 303 -6.89 -8.97 -47.45
CA PRO A 303 -6.12 -10.22 -47.43
C PRO A 303 -5.98 -10.81 -46.02
N ALA A 304 -5.95 -9.96 -44.98
CA ALA A 304 -5.92 -10.40 -43.59
C ALA A 304 -7.25 -11.04 -43.17
N ASP A 305 -8.39 -10.53 -43.65
CA ASP A 305 -9.71 -11.12 -43.38
C ASP A 305 -9.87 -12.48 -44.06
N GLU A 306 -9.37 -12.62 -45.28
CA GLU A 306 -9.35 -13.91 -46.00
C GLU A 306 -8.46 -14.93 -45.27
N ALA A 307 -7.28 -14.50 -44.80
CA ALA A 307 -6.43 -15.34 -43.97
C ALA A 307 -7.10 -15.74 -42.65
N LEU A 308 -7.81 -14.81 -41.99
CA LEU A 308 -8.59 -15.10 -40.77
C LEU A 308 -9.73 -16.08 -41.05
N ARG A 309 -10.43 -15.94 -42.18
CA ARG A 309 -11.50 -16.85 -42.60
C ARG A 309 -11.00 -18.29 -42.70
N ALA A 310 -9.84 -18.50 -43.32
CA ALA A 310 -9.23 -19.82 -43.44
C ALA A 310 -8.85 -20.43 -42.07
N ARG A 311 -8.58 -19.59 -41.05
CA ARG A 311 -8.20 -20.04 -39.70
C ARG A 311 -9.41 -20.33 -38.79
N PHE A 312 -10.60 -19.86 -39.10
CA PHE A 312 -11.81 -19.98 -38.27
C PHE A 312 -12.57 -21.31 -38.41
N VAL A 313 -11.83 -22.42 -38.56
CA VAL A 313 -12.37 -23.78 -38.73
C VAL A 313 -13.04 -24.30 -37.44
N ASN A 314 -12.38 -24.13 -36.29
CA ASN A 314 -12.80 -24.72 -35.02
C ASN A 314 -13.18 -23.65 -33.99
N LEU A 315 -13.93 -24.04 -32.95
CA LEU A 315 -14.20 -23.15 -31.82
C LEU A 315 -12.90 -22.71 -31.13
N GLU A 316 -11.92 -23.60 -31.02
CA GLU A 316 -10.63 -23.32 -30.37
C GLU A 316 -9.86 -22.18 -31.07
N SER A 317 -9.84 -22.14 -32.41
CA SER A 317 -9.15 -21.05 -33.13
C SER A 317 -9.81 -19.69 -32.89
N ARG A 318 -11.13 -19.65 -32.70
CA ARG A 318 -11.86 -18.43 -32.34
C ARG A 318 -11.59 -17.99 -30.90
N LEU A 319 -11.40 -18.93 -29.98
CA LEU A 319 -11.00 -18.62 -28.60
C LEU A 319 -9.57 -18.07 -28.55
N LEU A 320 -8.65 -18.64 -29.34
CA LEU A 320 -7.29 -18.15 -29.49
C LEU A 320 -7.23 -16.77 -30.14
N TYR A 321 -8.13 -16.47 -31.09
CA TYR A 321 -8.31 -15.12 -31.65
C TYR A 321 -8.65 -14.09 -30.56
N LEU A 322 -9.53 -14.41 -29.61
CA LEU A 322 -9.86 -13.49 -28.51
C LEU A 322 -8.69 -13.26 -27.54
N LYS A 323 -7.75 -14.21 -27.45
CA LYS A 323 -6.55 -14.12 -26.61
C LYS A 323 -5.40 -13.36 -27.28
N TYR A 324 -5.07 -13.70 -28.53
CA TYR A 324 -3.87 -13.21 -29.22
C TYR A 324 -4.15 -12.12 -30.27
N GLY A 325 -5.39 -11.97 -30.73
CA GLY A 325 -5.81 -10.92 -31.65
C GLY A 325 -5.73 -11.31 -33.14
N PRO A 326 -6.16 -10.39 -34.03
CA PRO A 326 -6.27 -10.64 -35.47
C PRO A 326 -4.93 -10.87 -36.16
N SER A 327 -3.91 -10.03 -35.92
CA SER A 327 -2.62 -10.13 -36.61
C SER A 327 -1.90 -11.44 -36.33
N VAL A 328 -1.88 -11.88 -35.07
CA VAL A 328 -1.25 -13.15 -34.68
C VAL A 328 -1.96 -14.35 -35.32
N MET A 329 -3.30 -14.28 -35.46
CA MET A 329 -4.07 -15.35 -36.08
C MET A 329 -3.95 -15.37 -37.61
N ALA A 330 -3.87 -14.21 -38.25
CA ALA A 330 -3.75 -14.08 -39.70
C ALA A 330 -2.34 -14.43 -40.19
N ASP A 331 -1.31 -13.89 -39.53
CA ASP A 331 0.05 -13.88 -40.05
C ASP A 331 0.87 -15.11 -39.62
N CYS A 332 0.52 -15.79 -38.52
CA CYS A 332 1.31 -16.91 -38.04
C CYS A 332 1.12 -18.17 -38.90
N VAL A 333 2.09 -18.46 -39.76
CA VAL A 333 2.06 -19.61 -40.69
C VAL A 333 2.11 -20.95 -39.94
N PHE A 334 2.99 -21.09 -38.94
CA PHE A 334 3.26 -22.34 -38.23
C PHE A 334 2.37 -22.59 -37.01
N CYS A 335 1.47 -21.67 -36.67
CA CYS A 335 0.58 -21.82 -35.52
C CYS A 335 -0.63 -22.71 -35.89
N THR A 336 -0.93 -23.67 -35.03
CA THR A 336 -2.10 -24.58 -35.18
C THR A 336 -2.92 -24.60 -33.89
N SER A 337 -4.24 -24.79 -34.00
CA SER A 337 -5.14 -24.77 -32.82
C SER A 337 -4.85 -25.88 -31.81
N GLU A 338 -4.19 -26.97 -32.23
CA GLU A 338 -3.77 -28.06 -31.35
C GLU A 338 -2.58 -27.68 -30.46
N ARG A 339 -1.69 -26.80 -30.94
CA ARG A 339 -0.52 -26.31 -30.23
C ARG A 339 -0.66 -24.83 -29.88
N SER A 340 -1.49 -24.54 -28.86
CA SER A 340 -1.76 -23.18 -28.39
C SER A 340 -0.50 -22.37 -28.00
N ASP A 341 0.55 -23.05 -27.54
CA ASP A 341 1.77 -22.40 -27.04
C ASP A 341 2.55 -21.67 -28.14
N MET A 342 2.47 -22.14 -29.38
CA MET A 342 3.18 -21.54 -30.51
C MET A 342 2.66 -20.13 -30.82
N PHE A 343 1.38 -19.85 -30.54
CA PHE A 343 0.81 -18.52 -30.68
C PHE A 343 1.41 -17.53 -29.67
N PHE A 344 1.71 -17.97 -28.45
CA PHE A 344 2.40 -17.13 -27.47
C PHE A 344 3.80 -16.76 -27.95
N VAL A 345 4.57 -17.75 -28.39
CA VAL A 345 5.94 -17.54 -28.87
C VAL A 345 5.96 -16.58 -30.06
N TYR A 346 5.02 -16.71 -31.00
CA TYR A 346 4.88 -15.77 -32.11
C TYR A 346 4.47 -14.37 -31.66
N ALA A 347 3.60 -14.26 -30.66
CA ALA A 347 3.15 -12.96 -30.13
C ALA A 347 4.20 -12.24 -29.26
N LEU A 348 5.20 -12.96 -28.73
CA LEU A 348 6.20 -12.41 -27.80
C LEU A 348 6.85 -11.11 -28.28
N PRO A 349 7.37 -10.99 -29.52
CA PRO A 349 7.98 -9.75 -29.98
C PRO A 349 7.02 -8.57 -29.94
N ALA A 350 5.76 -8.75 -30.35
CA ALA A 350 4.75 -7.70 -30.32
C ALA A 350 4.34 -7.32 -28.89
N LEU A 351 4.35 -8.27 -27.96
CA LEU A 351 4.08 -8.04 -26.53
C LEU A 351 5.22 -7.28 -25.85
N VAL A 352 6.47 -7.63 -26.16
CA VAL A 352 7.68 -7.08 -25.51
C VAL A 352 8.11 -5.74 -26.11
N ALA A 353 7.89 -5.52 -27.41
CA ALA A 353 8.27 -4.29 -28.11
C ALA A 353 7.89 -2.97 -27.40
N PRO A 354 6.64 -2.73 -26.96
CA PRO A 354 6.29 -1.48 -26.29
C PRO A 354 7.03 -1.30 -24.96
N HIS A 355 7.33 -2.38 -24.24
CA HIS A 355 8.12 -2.33 -23.00
C HIS A 355 9.58 -1.98 -23.28
N LEU A 356 10.20 -2.58 -24.30
CA LEU A 356 11.58 -2.26 -24.68
C LEU A 356 11.72 -0.82 -25.14
N VAL A 357 10.78 -0.34 -25.98
CA VAL A 357 10.74 1.06 -26.41
C VAL A 357 10.60 1.99 -25.19
N ASN A 358 9.76 1.64 -24.21
CA ASN A 358 9.62 2.44 -23.01
C ASN A 358 10.88 2.43 -22.13
N ILE A 359 11.54 1.29 -21.95
CA ILE A 359 12.80 1.18 -21.22
C ILE A 359 13.88 2.04 -21.88
N LEU A 360 13.97 2.01 -23.20
CA LEU A 360 14.90 2.87 -23.96
C LEU A 360 14.54 4.36 -23.77
N ALA A 361 13.26 4.72 -23.83
CA ALA A 361 12.80 6.07 -23.57
C ALA A 361 13.16 6.53 -22.14
N ILE A 362 12.97 5.69 -21.12
CA ILE A 362 13.37 5.97 -19.74
C ILE A 362 14.89 6.18 -19.66
N ALA A 363 15.69 5.35 -20.31
CA ALA A 363 17.14 5.48 -20.33
C ALA A 363 17.59 6.81 -20.95
N MET A 364 16.96 7.23 -22.06
CA MET A 364 17.21 8.53 -22.69
C MET A 364 16.73 9.71 -21.83
N ALA A 365 15.50 9.63 -21.30
CA ALA A 365 14.88 10.67 -20.46
C ALA A 365 15.63 10.91 -19.14
N THR A 366 16.34 9.91 -18.62
CA THR A 366 17.15 10.00 -17.39
C THR A 366 18.64 10.24 -17.66
N SER A 367 19.02 10.45 -18.92
CA SER A 367 20.41 10.67 -19.29
C SER A 367 20.90 12.05 -18.85
N PRO A 368 22.17 12.19 -18.41
CA PRO A 368 22.73 13.47 -18.01
C PRO A 368 22.84 14.45 -19.19
N LEU A 369 22.90 13.93 -20.42
CA LEU A 369 22.91 14.71 -21.66
C LEU A 369 21.57 15.42 -21.88
N LEU A 370 20.45 14.69 -21.77
CA LEU A 370 19.13 15.24 -22.02
C LEU A 370 18.54 15.96 -20.80
N ALA A 371 18.60 15.32 -19.62
CA ALA A 371 17.85 15.75 -18.42
C ALA A 371 18.71 16.24 -17.26
N GLY A 372 20.04 16.22 -17.40
CA GLY A 372 20.98 16.61 -16.36
C GLY A 372 21.21 15.53 -15.28
N PRO A 373 22.22 15.71 -14.42
CA PRO A 373 22.72 14.66 -13.53
C PRO A 373 21.73 14.24 -12.43
N TRP A 374 20.83 15.14 -12.01
CA TRP A 374 19.91 14.90 -10.89
C TRP A 374 18.87 13.80 -11.14
N THR A 375 18.61 13.51 -12.43
CA THR A 375 17.60 12.53 -12.86
C THR A 375 18.15 11.11 -12.95
N LEU A 376 19.48 10.96 -13.00
CA LEU A 376 20.16 9.69 -13.24
C LEU A 376 19.83 8.63 -12.19
N ARG A 377 19.66 9.01 -10.93
CA ARG A 377 19.32 8.09 -9.83
C ARG A 377 17.99 7.35 -10.02
N TRP A 378 17.06 7.93 -10.78
CA TRP A 378 15.76 7.32 -11.05
C TRP A 378 15.82 6.30 -12.19
N ARG A 379 16.92 6.26 -12.95
CA ARG A 379 17.10 5.33 -14.06
C ARG A 379 16.97 3.87 -13.60
N ASN A 380 17.87 3.42 -12.73
CA ASN A 380 17.92 2.02 -12.31
C ASN A 380 16.61 1.54 -11.65
N PRO A 381 16.01 2.25 -10.67
CA PRO A 381 14.76 1.80 -10.06
C PRO A 381 13.60 1.77 -11.06
N THR A 382 13.50 2.74 -11.97
CA THR A 382 12.41 2.77 -12.96
C THR A 382 12.61 1.75 -14.09
N VAL A 383 13.85 1.48 -14.51
CA VAL A 383 14.16 0.40 -15.45
C VAL A 383 13.82 -0.95 -14.83
N LEU A 384 14.22 -1.21 -13.59
CA LEU A 384 13.88 -2.44 -12.87
C LEU A 384 12.36 -2.60 -12.71
N ALA A 385 11.65 -1.54 -12.32
CA ALA A 385 10.20 -1.55 -12.23
C ALA A 385 9.54 -1.83 -13.59
N SER A 386 10.06 -1.26 -14.68
CA SER A 386 9.56 -1.47 -16.04
C SER A 386 9.78 -2.91 -16.52
N ILE A 387 10.92 -3.52 -16.18
CA ILE A 387 11.19 -4.95 -16.45
C ILE A 387 10.21 -5.84 -15.67
N LEU A 388 9.96 -5.54 -14.39
CA LEU A 388 8.99 -6.28 -13.58
C LEU A 388 7.57 -6.16 -14.15
N ILE A 389 7.15 -4.97 -14.58
CA ILE A 389 5.85 -4.73 -15.21
C ILE A 389 5.74 -5.53 -16.52
N ALA A 390 6.79 -5.57 -17.34
CA ALA A 390 6.83 -6.37 -18.56
C ALA A 390 6.68 -7.87 -18.26
N MET A 391 7.37 -8.39 -17.24
CA MET A 391 7.24 -9.79 -16.84
C MET A 391 5.83 -10.13 -16.34
N VAL A 392 5.20 -9.24 -15.57
CA VAL A 392 3.82 -9.42 -15.10
C VAL A 392 2.83 -9.41 -16.26
N ASP A 393 2.99 -8.50 -17.22
CA ASP A 393 2.16 -8.45 -18.43
C ASP A 393 2.28 -9.73 -19.27
N LEU A 394 3.51 -10.20 -19.52
CA LEU A 394 3.75 -11.47 -20.22
C LEU A 394 3.14 -12.67 -19.48
N TYR A 395 3.30 -12.72 -18.16
CA TYR A 395 2.70 -13.76 -17.33
C TYR A 395 1.17 -13.74 -17.42
N ASN A 396 0.54 -12.56 -17.37
CA ASN A 396 -0.91 -12.41 -17.50
C ASN A 396 -1.41 -12.94 -18.85
N VAL A 397 -0.70 -12.65 -19.95
CA VAL A 397 -1.06 -13.17 -21.28
C VAL A 397 -0.89 -14.69 -21.33
N GLN A 398 0.21 -15.23 -20.80
CA GLN A 398 0.47 -16.66 -20.82
C GLN A 398 -0.55 -17.44 -19.98
N ALA A 399 -0.77 -17.01 -18.73
CA ALA A 399 -1.63 -17.65 -17.75
C ALA A 399 -3.13 -17.45 -18.02
N TYR A 400 -3.52 -16.61 -18.98
CA TYR A 400 -4.92 -16.35 -19.30
C TYR A 400 -5.62 -17.62 -19.84
N ASN A 401 -6.73 -17.98 -19.18
CA ASN A 401 -7.58 -19.11 -19.55
C ASN A 401 -8.57 -18.74 -20.67
N HIS A 402 -8.16 -18.92 -21.93
CA HIS A 402 -9.00 -18.63 -23.10
C HIS A 402 -10.23 -19.54 -23.22
N LYS A 403 -10.21 -20.73 -22.62
CA LYS A 403 -11.34 -21.68 -22.68
C LYS A 403 -12.57 -21.21 -21.89
N ALA A 404 -12.41 -20.19 -21.03
CA ALA A 404 -13.54 -19.60 -20.31
C ALA A 404 -14.62 -19.04 -21.26
N ASN A 405 -14.22 -18.46 -22.39
CA ASN A 405 -15.12 -17.88 -23.39
C ASN A 405 -15.94 -18.93 -24.16
N ALA A 406 -15.57 -20.22 -24.12
CA ALA A 406 -16.30 -21.29 -24.81
C ALA A 406 -17.76 -21.42 -24.35
N ARG A 407 -18.05 -20.98 -23.13
CA ARG A 407 -19.38 -21.07 -22.50
C ARG A 407 -20.23 -19.81 -22.66
N ALA A 408 -19.71 -18.77 -23.31
CA ALA A 408 -20.44 -17.52 -23.56
C ALA A 408 -21.48 -17.71 -24.66
N LEU A 409 -22.71 -17.24 -24.43
CA LEU A 409 -23.83 -17.37 -25.38
C LEU A 409 -24.15 -16.05 -26.08
N ARG A 410 -23.78 -14.91 -25.46
CA ARG A 410 -24.02 -13.57 -25.98
C ARG A 410 -22.69 -12.85 -26.20
N LEU A 411 -22.68 -11.88 -27.11
CA LEU A 411 -21.51 -11.04 -27.39
C LEU A 411 -21.04 -10.28 -26.14
N GLY A 412 -21.98 -9.75 -25.34
CA GLY A 412 -21.67 -9.02 -24.10
C GLY A 412 -21.08 -9.88 -22.98
N ASP A 413 -21.16 -11.21 -23.09
CA ASP A 413 -20.57 -12.13 -22.11
C ASP A 413 -19.12 -12.53 -22.47
N LEU A 414 -18.62 -12.12 -23.64
CA LEU A 414 -17.27 -12.45 -24.09
C LEU A 414 -16.23 -11.52 -23.46
N ASP A 415 -15.20 -12.10 -22.82
CA ASP A 415 -14.03 -11.34 -22.41
C ASP A 415 -13.10 -11.14 -23.61
N MET A 416 -13.05 -9.92 -24.13
CA MET A 416 -12.20 -9.49 -25.24
C MET A 416 -10.77 -9.22 -24.74
N PHE A 417 -10.11 -10.27 -24.26
CA PHE A 417 -8.85 -10.17 -23.53
C PHE A 417 -7.75 -9.44 -24.30
N HIS A 418 -7.53 -9.76 -25.58
CA HIS A 418 -6.48 -9.14 -26.39
C HIS A 418 -6.55 -7.60 -26.38
N TRP A 419 -7.73 -7.05 -26.69
CA TRP A 419 -7.96 -5.60 -26.74
C TRP A 419 -7.82 -4.97 -25.36
N ARG A 420 -8.44 -5.57 -24.34
CA ARG A 420 -8.35 -5.09 -22.95
C ARG A 420 -6.90 -5.08 -22.45
N ALA A 421 -6.15 -6.16 -22.68
CA ALA A 421 -4.76 -6.29 -22.30
C ALA A 421 -3.87 -5.28 -23.04
N ASN A 422 -4.10 -5.06 -24.33
CA ASN A 422 -3.35 -4.07 -25.11
C ASN A 422 -3.57 -2.64 -24.59
N THR A 423 -4.82 -2.25 -24.35
CA THR A 423 -5.13 -0.92 -23.78
C THR A 423 -4.53 -0.76 -22.38
N LEU A 424 -4.68 -1.75 -21.51
CA LEU A 424 -4.11 -1.71 -20.16
C LEU A 424 -2.58 -1.65 -20.15
N ARG A 425 -1.91 -2.38 -21.06
CA ARG A 425 -0.44 -2.34 -21.23
C ARG A 425 0.02 -0.92 -21.54
N LEU A 426 -0.57 -0.31 -22.57
CA LEU A 426 -0.18 1.02 -23.02
C LEU A 426 -0.47 2.09 -21.96
N LEU A 427 -1.64 2.03 -21.30
CA LEU A 427 -1.96 2.92 -20.18
C LEU A 427 -1.02 2.70 -18.98
N GLY A 428 -0.60 1.47 -18.72
CA GLY A 428 0.40 1.14 -17.71
C GLY A 428 1.75 1.80 -17.98
N LEU A 429 2.21 1.80 -19.23
CA LEU A 429 3.43 2.51 -19.63
C LEU A 429 3.31 4.03 -19.47
N VAL A 430 2.16 4.61 -19.83
CA VAL A 430 1.86 6.04 -19.60
C VAL A 430 1.93 6.36 -18.11
N LEU A 431 1.37 5.51 -17.25
CA LEU A 431 1.42 5.69 -15.80
C LEU A 431 2.86 5.68 -15.27
N VAL A 432 3.67 4.71 -15.68
CA VAL A 432 5.09 4.63 -15.27
C VAL A 432 5.84 5.90 -15.67
N ASN A 433 5.66 6.36 -16.90
CA ASN A 433 6.30 7.58 -17.40
C ASN A 433 5.83 8.83 -16.66
N THR A 434 4.54 8.92 -16.35
CA THR A 434 3.98 10.03 -15.58
C THR A 434 4.58 10.06 -14.17
N VAL A 435 4.65 8.91 -13.49
CA VAL A 435 5.29 8.79 -12.17
C VAL A 435 6.76 9.19 -12.24
N LEU A 436 7.54 8.65 -13.19
CA LEU A 436 8.93 9.05 -13.37
C LEU A 436 9.08 10.56 -13.63
N GLY A 437 8.25 11.13 -14.50
CA GLY A 437 8.25 12.56 -14.79
C GLY A 437 7.99 13.40 -13.55
N THR A 438 7.03 13.02 -12.70
CA THR A 438 6.78 13.73 -11.43
C THR A 438 7.97 13.66 -10.48
N LEU A 439 8.63 12.49 -10.37
CA LEU A 439 9.84 12.33 -9.56
C LEU A 439 11.00 13.18 -10.10
N MET A 440 11.22 13.20 -11.42
CA MET A 440 12.22 14.05 -12.06
C MET A 440 11.95 15.54 -11.80
N TYR A 441 10.69 15.98 -11.90
CA TYR A 441 10.30 17.36 -11.62
C TYR A 441 10.56 17.75 -10.16
N LEU A 442 10.10 16.94 -9.21
CA LEU A 442 10.26 17.21 -7.77
C LEU A 442 11.74 17.28 -7.36
N THR A 443 12.56 16.45 -7.98
CA THR A 443 13.99 16.39 -7.72
C THR A 443 14.78 17.50 -8.39
N ALA A 444 14.45 17.84 -9.63
CA ALA A 444 15.10 18.92 -10.35
C ALA A 444 14.80 20.29 -9.72
N THR A 445 13.62 20.48 -9.12
CA THR A 445 13.18 21.75 -8.49
C THR A 445 13.54 21.88 -7.01
N ASN A 446 14.28 20.92 -6.44
CA ASN A 446 14.62 20.84 -5.01
C ASN A 446 13.39 20.81 -4.09
N ARG A 447 12.24 20.28 -4.54
CA ARG A 447 11.01 20.21 -3.73
C ARG A 447 10.92 18.94 -2.90
N ALA A 448 11.47 17.82 -3.39
CA ALA A 448 11.52 16.56 -2.66
C ALA A 448 12.72 15.70 -3.14
N PHE A 449 13.12 14.74 -2.32
CA PHE A 449 14.26 13.84 -2.56
C PHE A 449 15.55 14.60 -2.84
N VAL A 450 15.84 15.66 -2.10
CA VAL A 450 17.08 16.44 -2.28
C VAL A 450 18.26 15.64 -1.72
N GLU A 451 19.37 15.59 -2.46
CA GLU A 451 20.61 14.97 -1.98
C GLU A 451 21.57 16.05 -1.47
N ALA A 452 22.33 15.74 -0.42
CA ALA A 452 23.32 16.66 0.11
C ALA A 452 24.42 16.91 -0.95
N PRO A 453 24.89 18.15 -1.13
CA PRO A 453 26.04 18.39 -1.99
C PRO A 453 27.24 17.56 -1.50
N PRO A 454 28.12 17.10 -2.42
CA PRO A 454 29.26 16.26 -2.08
C PRO A 454 30.08 16.84 -0.93
N ALA A 455 30.64 15.97 -0.07
CA ALA A 455 31.40 16.41 1.10
C ALA A 455 32.51 17.40 0.74
N ALA A 456 33.15 17.24 -0.42
CA ALA A 456 34.15 18.16 -0.94
C ALA A 456 33.62 19.59 -1.11
N VAL A 457 32.43 19.77 -1.69
CA VAL A 457 31.81 21.10 -1.90
C VAL A 457 31.44 21.73 -0.55
N ARG A 458 31.00 20.92 0.42
CA ARG A 458 30.71 21.40 1.77
C ARG A 458 31.98 21.86 2.50
N VAL A 459 33.06 21.09 2.40
CA VAL A 459 34.35 21.45 2.99
C VAL A 459 34.90 22.71 2.35
N GLU A 460 34.79 22.85 1.02
CA GLU A 460 35.22 24.06 0.31
C GLU A 460 34.45 25.31 0.76
N ALA A 461 33.12 25.20 0.92
CA ALA A 461 32.30 26.30 1.43
C ALA A 461 32.71 26.73 2.85
N VAL A 462 32.93 25.76 3.74
CA VAL A 462 33.43 26.03 5.09
C VAL A 462 34.82 26.65 5.04
N ASN A 463 35.72 26.15 4.20
CA ASN A 463 37.07 26.68 4.07
C ASN A 463 37.09 28.12 3.55
N LYS A 464 36.23 28.46 2.58
CA LYS A 464 36.03 29.85 2.11
C LYS A 464 35.52 30.77 3.23
N SER A 465 34.56 30.30 4.03
CA SER A 465 34.07 31.05 5.18
C SER A 465 35.17 31.25 6.23
N LEU A 466 35.96 30.22 6.50
CA LEU A 466 37.07 30.25 7.46
C LEU A 466 38.18 31.20 6.99
N ALA A 467 38.55 31.16 5.71
CA ALA A 467 39.54 32.08 5.13
C ALA A 467 39.11 33.55 5.28
N THR A 468 37.81 33.83 5.08
CA THR A 468 37.25 35.18 5.28
C THR A 468 37.34 35.62 6.74
N VAL A 469 37.04 34.71 7.69
CA VAL A 469 37.17 34.99 9.13
C VAL A 469 38.63 35.23 9.52
N ILE A 470 39.55 34.38 9.06
CA ILE A 470 40.99 34.54 9.31
C ILE A 470 41.50 35.88 8.77
N ALA A 471 41.10 36.27 7.55
CA ALA A 471 41.48 37.55 6.96
C ALA A 471 41.00 38.74 7.83
N LYS A 472 39.76 38.68 8.33
CA LYS A 472 39.22 39.70 9.24
C LYS A 472 39.98 39.75 10.57
N VAL A 473 40.27 38.59 11.16
CA VAL A 473 41.04 38.50 12.42
C VAL A 473 42.44 39.08 12.23
N ASN A 474 43.11 38.76 11.13
CA ASN A 474 44.42 39.32 10.80
C ASN A 474 44.35 40.84 10.59
N ALA A 475 43.33 41.34 9.89
CA ALA A 475 43.13 42.78 9.71
C ALA A 475 42.91 43.50 11.05
N VAL A 476 42.10 42.95 11.94
CA VAL A 476 41.90 43.47 13.30
C VAL A 476 43.20 43.42 14.11
N GLY A 477 43.96 42.33 13.99
CA GLY A 477 45.26 42.19 14.64
C GLY A 477 46.28 43.23 14.17
N ILE A 478 46.32 43.49 12.86
CA ILE A 478 47.14 44.55 12.28
C ILE A 478 46.67 45.92 12.78
N LEU A 479 45.36 46.21 12.71
CA LEU A 479 44.80 47.47 13.20
C LEU A 479 45.16 47.72 14.67
N LYS A 480 44.96 46.71 15.53
CA LYS A 480 45.26 46.80 16.97
C LYS A 480 46.75 47.02 17.21
N ASN A 481 47.62 46.32 16.48
CA ASN A 481 49.07 46.53 16.56
C ASN A 481 49.46 47.94 16.10
N THR A 482 48.90 48.43 14.98
CA THR A 482 49.17 49.77 14.45
C THR A 482 48.72 50.85 15.43
N VAL A 483 47.51 50.73 15.98
CA VAL A 483 46.98 51.63 17.01
C VAL A 483 47.87 51.58 18.24
N SER A 484 48.27 50.40 18.72
CA SER A 484 49.10 50.29 19.92
C SER A 484 50.51 50.84 19.74
N ARG A 485 51.09 50.74 18.54
CA ARG A 485 52.46 51.21 18.25
C ARG A 485 52.54 52.71 18.01
N ASN A 486 51.52 53.31 17.40
CA ASN A 486 51.48 54.76 17.15
C ASN A 486 50.93 55.51 18.37
N SER A 487 51.66 56.51 18.89
CA SER A 487 51.23 57.27 20.06
C SER A 487 49.95 58.09 19.81
N GLN A 488 49.83 58.75 18.66
CA GLN A 488 48.65 59.56 18.31
C GLN A 488 47.39 58.70 18.16
N LEU A 489 47.48 57.56 17.46
CA LEU A 489 46.33 56.67 17.28
C LEU A 489 45.88 56.01 18.59
N ARG A 490 46.83 55.64 19.45
CA ARG A 490 46.54 55.12 20.78
C ARG A 490 45.84 56.15 21.66
N ASP A 491 46.31 57.39 21.62
CA ASP A 491 45.69 58.47 22.39
C ASP A 491 44.26 58.71 21.91
N HIS A 492 44.05 58.88 20.59
CA HIS A 492 42.71 58.98 20.00
C HIS A 492 41.78 57.81 20.36
N ALA A 493 42.28 56.57 20.33
CA ALA A 493 41.49 55.41 20.73
C ALA A 493 41.10 55.47 22.21
N ASN A 494 42.04 55.83 23.10
CA ASN A 494 41.74 56.03 24.52
C ASN A 494 40.76 57.18 24.74
N THR A 495 40.92 58.31 24.05
CA THR A 495 40.01 59.45 24.15
C THR A 495 38.62 59.07 23.67
N TYR A 496 38.51 58.30 22.58
CA TYR A 496 37.24 57.78 22.10
C TYR A 496 36.54 56.93 23.17
N TRP A 497 37.20 55.87 23.67
CA TRP A 497 36.59 54.97 24.66
C TRP A 497 36.25 55.66 25.98
N THR A 498 37.08 56.60 26.44
CA THR A 498 36.79 57.40 27.64
C THR A 498 35.65 58.39 27.42
N SER A 499 35.58 59.01 26.24
CA SER A 499 34.46 59.88 25.86
C SER A 499 33.15 59.11 25.73
N GLU A 500 33.17 57.92 25.14
CA GLU A 500 32.00 57.05 24.99
C GLU A 500 31.49 56.58 26.34
N ALA A 501 32.39 56.14 27.24
CA ALA A 501 32.02 55.78 28.61
C ALA A 501 31.36 56.96 29.34
N ARG A 502 31.92 58.17 29.20
CA ARG A 502 31.34 59.38 29.80
C ARG A 502 29.99 59.74 29.20
N VAL A 503 29.84 59.68 27.87
CA VAL A 503 28.58 59.96 27.17
C VAL A 503 27.52 58.92 27.53
N THR A 504 27.88 57.64 27.59
CA THR A 504 26.97 56.56 28.01
C THR A 504 26.54 56.76 29.46
N GLN A 505 27.45 57.18 30.34
CA GLN A 505 27.10 57.51 31.72
C GLN A 505 26.11 58.68 31.78
N GLN A 506 26.37 59.77 31.04
CA GLN A 506 25.46 60.92 30.98
C GLN A 506 24.09 60.56 30.40
N LEU A 507 24.05 59.75 29.34
CA LEU A 507 22.80 59.24 28.78
C LEU A 507 22.03 58.38 29.79
N MET A 508 22.73 57.60 30.63
CA MET A 508 22.11 56.82 31.70
C MET A 508 21.68 57.66 32.92
N GLU A 509 22.07 58.94 32.99
CA GLU A 509 21.56 59.90 33.98
C GLU A 509 20.24 60.54 33.50
N GLU A 510 19.96 60.53 32.20
CA GLU A 510 18.70 61.02 31.64
C GLU A 510 17.55 60.05 31.92
N ARG A 511 16.50 60.57 32.57
CA ARG A 511 15.36 59.76 33.02
C ARG A 511 14.63 59.05 31.88
N GLU A 512 14.49 59.70 30.73
CA GLU A 512 13.82 59.13 29.55
C GLU A 512 14.56 57.90 29.00
N VAL A 513 15.89 57.91 29.01
CA VAL A 513 16.72 56.79 28.55
C VAL A 513 16.62 55.62 29.54
N VAL A 514 16.68 55.89 30.84
CA VAL A 514 16.54 54.87 31.88
C VAL A 514 15.16 54.21 31.81
N ASP A 515 14.10 54.99 31.63
CA ASP A 515 12.73 54.48 31.52
C ASP A 515 12.56 53.62 30.24
N SER A 516 13.18 54.01 29.12
CA SER A 516 13.19 53.22 27.87
C SER A 516 13.98 51.92 27.98
N VAL A 517 15.13 51.95 28.66
CA VAL A 517 15.93 50.75 28.94
C VAL A 517 15.16 49.79 29.85
N ASN A 518 14.53 50.30 30.91
CA ASN A 518 13.69 49.50 31.79
C ASN A 518 12.47 48.92 31.06
N ASP A 519 11.79 49.68 30.19
CA ASP A 519 10.71 49.16 29.34
C ASP A 519 11.17 48.02 28.42
N ALA A 520 12.37 48.13 27.84
CA ALA A 520 12.94 47.08 27.00
C ALA A 520 13.28 45.81 27.78
N LEU A 521 13.68 45.94 29.05
CA LEU A 521 13.99 44.84 29.97
C LEU A 521 12.72 44.17 30.50
N GLU A 522 11.73 44.94 30.95
CA GLU A 522 10.47 44.44 31.52
C GLU A 522 9.59 43.79 30.45
N ASN A 523 9.52 44.35 29.25
CA ASN A 523 8.77 43.78 28.13
C ASN A 523 9.51 42.65 27.39
N ASN A 524 10.62 42.17 27.95
CA ASN A 524 11.40 41.05 27.41
C ASN A 524 11.84 41.26 25.95
N ARG A 525 12.01 42.52 25.52
CA ARG A 525 12.52 42.87 24.18
C ARG A 525 14.01 42.59 24.07
N ILE A 526 14.71 42.55 25.21
CA ILE A 526 16.13 42.20 25.32
C ILE A 526 16.30 41.14 26.41
N ASP A 527 16.77 39.94 26.04
CA ASP A 527 17.05 38.85 26.99
C ASP A 527 18.45 39.03 27.60
N VAL A 528 18.51 39.67 28.77
CA VAL A 528 19.76 39.88 29.54
C VAL A 528 20.46 38.56 29.87
N SER A 529 19.70 37.48 30.07
CA SER A 529 20.27 36.17 30.39
C SER A 529 21.03 35.58 29.19
N ALA A 530 20.50 35.77 27.97
CA ALA A 530 21.16 35.38 26.74
C ALA A 530 22.42 36.21 26.47
N VAL A 531 22.37 37.52 26.73
CA VAL A 531 23.54 38.42 26.61
C VAL A 531 24.62 38.02 27.60
N THR A 532 24.25 37.79 28.87
CA THR A 532 25.19 37.38 29.93
C THR A 532 25.84 36.03 29.62
N ARG A 533 25.05 35.06 29.13
CA ARG A 533 25.57 33.75 28.71
C ARG A 533 26.54 33.86 27.53
N SER A 534 26.24 34.74 26.57
CA SER A 534 27.10 35.00 25.41
C SER A 534 28.40 35.69 25.82
N ALA A 535 28.34 36.66 26.73
CA ALA A 535 29.51 37.33 27.31
C ALA A 535 30.38 36.34 28.10
N HIS A 536 29.76 35.48 28.92
CA HIS A 536 30.48 34.42 29.63
C HIS A 536 31.17 33.49 28.65
N GLN A 537 30.46 32.94 27.65
CA GLN A 537 31.06 32.08 26.62
C GLN A 537 32.21 32.76 25.88
N TYR A 538 32.07 34.04 25.52
CA TYR A 538 33.14 34.80 24.89
C TYR A 538 34.38 34.89 25.81
N ALA A 539 34.18 35.24 27.08
CA ALA A 539 35.26 35.29 28.07
C ALA A 539 35.92 33.91 28.28
N THR A 540 35.13 32.84 28.39
CA THR A 540 35.65 31.48 28.55
C THR A 540 36.44 31.04 27.32
N ASN A 541 35.95 31.34 26.11
CA ASN A 541 36.63 31.00 24.86
C ASN A 541 37.95 31.75 24.69
N ILE A 542 38.03 32.99 25.18
CA ILE A 542 39.28 33.74 25.20
C ILE A 542 40.22 33.18 26.26
N LEU A 543 39.76 32.97 27.50
CA LEU A 543 40.62 32.64 28.64
C LEU A 543 41.11 31.20 28.66
N ASN A 544 40.28 30.22 28.26
CA ASN A 544 40.61 28.80 28.35
C ASN A 544 41.89 28.41 27.60
N PRO A 545 42.15 28.89 26.36
CA PRO A 545 43.42 28.62 25.68
C PRO A 545 44.64 29.12 26.46
N TRP A 546 44.57 30.33 27.03
CA TRP A 546 45.69 30.89 27.82
C TRP A 546 45.88 30.15 29.14
N LEU A 547 44.79 29.76 29.80
CA LEU A 547 44.84 28.96 31.03
C LEU A 547 45.43 27.57 30.77
N ALA A 548 45.04 26.91 29.66
CA ALA A 548 45.59 25.62 29.26
C ALA A 548 47.09 25.71 28.94
N GLU A 549 47.53 26.78 28.25
CA GLU A 549 48.95 27.01 27.97
C GLU A 549 49.75 27.29 29.26
N ALA A 550 49.18 28.07 30.19
CA ALA A 550 49.78 28.34 31.49
C ALA A 550 49.91 27.06 32.34
N GLU A 551 48.89 26.19 32.34
CA GLU A 551 48.94 24.90 33.01
C GLU A 551 49.98 23.96 32.41
N GLN A 552 50.13 23.95 31.07
CA GLN A 552 51.17 23.16 30.41
C GLN A 552 52.57 23.67 30.78
N LYS A 553 52.81 24.99 30.78
CA LYS A 553 54.08 25.58 31.22
C LYS A 553 54.37 25.29 32.71
N ALA A 554 53.35 25.33 33.56
CA ALA A 554 53.48 25.00 34.97
C ALA A 554 53.80 23.51 35.21
N LYS A 555 53.20 22.61 34.43
CA LYS A 555 53.53 21.17 34.44
C LYS A 555 54.96 20.92 33.94
N GLY A 556 55.39 21.58 32.87
CA GLY A 556 56.77 21.49 32.37
C GLY A 556 57.82 21.92 33.39
N ARG A 557 57.60 23.05 34.08
CA ARG A 557 58.50 23.53 35.17
C ARG A 557 58.57 22.59 36.38
N LYS A 558 57.49 21.87 36.70
CA LYS A 558 57.51 20.88 37.78
C LYS A 558 58.33 19.64 37.42
N VAL A 559 58.36 19.25 36.15
CA VAL A 559 59.18 18.13 35.66
C VAL A 559 60.66 18.51 35.64
N GLU A 560 61.03 19.73 35.24
CA GLU A 560 62.42 20.21 35.32
C GLU A 560 62.94 20.28 36.77
N LYS A 561 62.10 20.71 37.72
CA LYS A 561 62.46 20.77 39.15
C LYS A 561 62.53 19.40 39.86
N SER A 562 62.03 18.32 39.26
CA SER A 562 62.19 16.97 39.82
C SER A 562 63.31 16.18 39.15
N ALA A 563 63.95 16.74 38.12
CA ALA A 563 65.06 16.14 37.38
C ALA A 563 66.43 16.76 37.72
N ALA A 564 66.43 17.87 38.48
CA ALA A 564 67.58 18.46 39.16
C ALA A 564 67.47 18.18 40.66
#